data_AF-A0A4V1SEM0-F1
#
_entry.id   AF-A0A4V1SEM0-F1
#
_cell.length_a   1.000
_cell.length_b   1.000
_cell.length_c   1.000
_cell.angle_alpha   90.00
_cell.angle_beta   90.00
_cell.angle_gamma   90.00
#
_symmetry.space_group_name_H-M   'P 1'
#
loop_
_entity.id
_entity.type
_entity.pdbx_description
1 polymer ?
#
loop_
_entity_poly.entity_id
_entity_poly.type
_entity_poly.pdbx_seq_one_letter_code
_entity_poly.pdbx_strand_id
1 'polypeptide(L)' 'PTEATLIEEAQKGTRRLAIAAPGFSADCLETREELAIRGKEQFVEAGGTHFATLDCLNTSEAGMAMLEALVRRELSGWI' A
#
# COMPACT_ATOMS: atom_id res chain seq x y z
N PRO A 1 -12.11 10.09 0.78
CA PRO A 1 -10.67 9.92 1.13
C PRO A 1 -10.46 8.54 1.73
N THR A 2 -9.24 8.00 1.69
CA THR A 2 -8.92 6.66 2.19
C THR A 2 -9.34 6.47 3.65
N GLU A 3 -9.17 7.49 4.50
CA GLU A 3 -9.54 7.44 5.93
C GLU A 3 -11.03 7.22 6.15
N ALA A 4 -11.87 7.93 5.39
CA ALA A 4 -13.32 7.82 5.51
C ALA A 4 -13.78 6.38 5.21
N THR A 5 -13.17 5.75 4.21
CA THR A 5 -13.47 4.35 3.85
C THR A 5 -13.05 3.39 4.96
N LEU A 6 -11.91 3.61 5.62
CA LEU A 6 -11.45 2.75 6.72
C LEU A 6 -12.44 2.75 7.89
N ILE A 7 -12.91 3.93 8.29
CA ILE A 7 -13.89 4.08 9.37
C ILE A 7 -15.22 3.42 8.99
N GLU A 8 -15.71 3.69 7.77
CA GLU A 8 -16.97 3.14 7.29
C GLU A 8 -16.95 1.61 7.25
N GLU A 9 -15.85 1.01 6.79
CA GLU A 9 -15.69 -0.44 6.75
C GLU A 9 -15.65 -1.07 8.14
N ALA A 10 -14.95 -0.45 9.10
CA ALA A 10 -14.96 -0.90 10.49
C ALA A 10 -16.38 -0.85 11.08
N GLN A 11 -17.11 0.24 10.84
CA GLN A 11 -18.50 0.41 11.32
C GLN A 11 -19.48 -0.59 10.68
N LYS A 12 -19.23 -1.01 9.44
CA LYS A 12 -19.97 -2.10 8.77
C LYS A 12 -19.68 -3.48 9.35
N GLY A 13 -18.73 -3.59 10.28
CA GLY A 13 -18.37 -4.84 10.95
C GLY A 13 -17.14 -5.53 10.36
N THR A 14 -16.42 -4.90 9.43
CA THR A 14 -15.14 -5.43 8.92
C THR A 14 -14.12 -5.43 10.06
N ARG A 15 -13.68 -6.61 10.49
CA ARG A 15 -12.76 -6.76 11.63
C ARG A 15 -11.29 -6.75 11.23
N ARG A 16 -10.98 -7.13 9.98
CA ARG A 16 -9.62 -7.35 9.49
C ARG A 16 -9.48 -6.67 8.13
N LEU A 17 -8.48 -5.80 7.98
CA LEU A 17 -8.25 -5.05 6.77
C LEU A 17 -6.76 -5.04 6.42
N ALA A 18 -6.46 -5.15 5.12
CA ALA A 18 -5.12 -4.93 4.60
C ALA A 18 -5.20 -3.84 3.53
N ILE A 19 -4.25 -2.91 3.54
CA ILE A 19 -4.18 -1.79 2.60
C ILE A 19 -2.91 -1.86 1.77
N ALA A 20 -3.04 -1.57 0.48
CA ALA A 20 -1.94 -1.45 -0.47
C ALA A 20 -1.93 -0.06 -1.08
N ALA A 21 -0.73 0.45 -1.41
CA ALA A 21 -0.54 1.74 -2.10
C ALA A 21 -0.06 1.53 -3.55
N PRO A 22 -0.93 1.07 -4.48
CA PRO A 22 -0.51 0.67 -5.82
C PRO A 22 -0.03 1.83 -6.71
N GLY A 23 -0.23 3.08 -6.29
CA GLY A 23 0.28 4.27 -6.98
C GLY A 23 1.80 4.45 -6.86
N PHE A 24 2.46 3.67 -6.00
CA PHE A 24 3.90 3.77 -5.74
C PHE A 24 4.56 2.39 -5.84
N SER A 25 5.72 2.33 -6.50
CA SER A 25 6.54 1.12 -6.56
C SER A 25 7.49 0.99 -5.38
N ALA A 26 7.76 2.09 -4.66
CA ALA A 26 8.64 2.16 -3.50
C ALA A 26 7.98 2.95 -2.38
N ASP A 27 8.29 2.59 -1.14
CA ASP A 27 7.73 3.26 0.03
C ASP A 27 8.24 4.71 0.15
N CYS A 28 7.31 5.65 0.36
CA CYS A 28 7.62 7.00 0.78
C CYS A 28 7.40 7.14 2.28
N LEU A 29 8.25 7.93 2.96
CA LEU A 29 8.17 8.13 4.41
C LEU A 29 6.79 8.67 4.83
N GLU A 30 6.27 9.64 4.08
CA GLU A 30 4.96 10.26 4.30
C GLU A 30 3.80 9.25 4.17
N THR A 31 3.83 8.41 3.13
CA THR A 31 2.79 7.40 2.87
C THR A 31 2.74 6.31 3.94
N ARG A 32 3.89 5.96 4.53
CA ARG A 32 3.95 4.98 5.63
C ARG A 32 3.34 5.53 6.91
N GLU A 33 3.63 6.77 7.27
CA GLU A 33 3.07 7.38 8.48
C GLU A 33 1.55 7.56 8.36
N GLU A 34 1.07 8.06 7.23
CA GLU A 34 -0.35 8.29 6.99
C GLU A 34 -1.17 6.98 7.01
N LEU A 35 -0.75 5.96 6.25
CA LEU A 35 -1.53 4.73 6.11
C LEU A 35 -1.30 3.73 7.25
N ALA A 36 -0.05 3.53 7.67
CA ALA A 36 0.28 2.47 8.62
C ALA A 36 0.02 2.83 10.08
N ILE A 37 0.13 4.11 10.41
CA ILE A 37 -0.08 4.61 11.77
C ILE A 37 -1.49 5.20 11.86
N ARG A 38 -1.76 6.30 11.16
CA ARG A 38 -3.02 7.04 11.31
C ARG A 38 -4.23 6.24 10.80
N GLY A 39 -4.10 5.61 9.62
CA GLY A 39 -5.16 4.76 9.07
C GLY A 39 -5.47 3.55 9.95
N LYS A 40 -4.44 2.94 10.55
CA LYS A 40 -4.60 1.84 11.51
C LYS A 40 -5.34 2.30 12.78
N GLU A 41 -4.93 3.42 13.36
CA GLU A 41 -5.57 3.99 14.56
C GLU A 41 -7.06 4.23 14.31
N GLN A 42 -7.40 4.91 13.20
CA GLN A 42 -8.79 5.18 12.82
C GLN A 42 -9.62 3.92 12.62
N PHE A 43 -9.06 2.90 11.95
CA PHE A 43 -9.76 1.63 11.73
C PHE A 43 -10.04 0.89 13.06
N VAL A 44 -9.05 0.87 13.97
CA VAL A 44 -9.19 0.21 15.28
C VAL A 44 -10.17 0.97 16.18
N GLU A 45 -10.08 2.30 16.23
CA GLU A 45 -11.02 3.14 16.98
C GLU A 45 -12.46 2.99 16.50
N ALA A 46 -12.67 2.78 15.19
CA ALA A 46 -13.98 2.56 14.60
C ALA A 46 -14.54 1.12 14.79
N GLY A 47 -13.84 0.24 15.50
CA GLY A 47 -14.30 -1.12 15.83
C GLY A 47 -13.60 -2.26 15.08
N GLY A 48 -12.62 -1.94 14.23
CA GLY A 48 -11.73 -2.90 13.60
C GLY A 48 -10.77 -3.55 14.62
N THR A 49 -10.16 -4.67 14.25
CA THR A 49 -9.27 -5.43 15.17
C THR A 49 -7.89 -5.73 14.59
N HIS A 50 -7.79 -5.98 13.29
CA HIS A 50 -6.52 -6.28 12.62
C HIS A 50 -6.36 -5.38 11.40
N PHE A 51 -5.20 -4.76 11.29
CA PHE A 51 -4.86 -3.88 10.19
C PHE A 51 -3.44 -4.18 9.73
N ALA A 52 -3.24 -4.30 8.43
CA ALA A 52 -1.92 -4.50 7.83
C ALA A 52 -1.72 -3.53 6.66
N THR A 53 -0.54 -2.92 6.58
CA THR A 53 -0.09 -2.24 5.38
C THR A 53 0.81 -3.18 4.59
N LEU A 54 0.52 -3.35 3.30
CA LEU A 54 1.41 -4.06 2.41
C LEU A 54 2.55 -3.13 2.00
N ASP A 55 3.77 -3.62 2.16
CA ASP A 55 4.97 -2.91 1.68
C ASP A 55 4.90 -2.76 0.16
N CYS A 56 5.45 -1.65 -0.35
CA CYS A 56 5.63 -1.51 -1.79
C CYS A 56 6.62 -2.55 -2.34
N LEU A 57 6.71 -2.64 -3.67
CA LEU A 57 7.62 -3.60 -4.32
C LEU A 57 9.08 -3.36 -3.94
N ASN A 58 9.50 -2.11 -3.71
CA ASN A 58 10.84 -1.76 -3.24
C ASN A 58 11.94 -2.51 -4.03
N THR A 59 12.97 -3.02 -3.34
CA THR A 59 14.03 -3.86 -3.90
C THR A 59 13.71 -5.35 -3.88
N SER A 60 12.43 -5.74 -3.74
CA SER A 60 12.04 -7.15 -3.83
C SER A 60 12.35 -7.72 -5.21
N GLU A 61 12.45 -9.05 -5.32
CA GLU A 61 12.65 -9.74 -6.59
C GLU A 61 11.59 -9.33 -7.63
N ALA A 62 10.33 -9.23 -7.21
CA ALA A 62 9.24 -8.79 -8.07
C ALA A 62 9.40 -7.33 -8.52
N GLY A 63 9.83 -6.43 -7.62
CA GLY A 63 10.13 -5.03 -7.94
C GLY A 63 11.27 -4.90 -8.95
N MET A 64 12.36 -5.63 -8.74
CA MET A 64 13.50 -5.63 -9.65
C MET A 64 13.16 -6.24 -11.02
N ALA A 65 12.40 -7.34 -11.05
CA ALA A 65 11.93 -7.94 -12.29
C ALA A 65 11.02 -7.00 -13.10
N MET A 66 10.13 -6.26 -12.41
CA MET A 66 9.30 -5.23 -13.04
C MET A 66 10.16 -4.14 -13.68
N LEU A 67 11.12 -3.58 -12.93
CA LEU A 67 12.02 -2.54 -13.43
C LEU A 67 12.86 -3.04 -14.62
N GLU A 68 13.41 -4.24 -14.54
CA GLU A 68 14.15 -4.86 -15.65
C GLU A 68 13.28 -4.98 -16.90
N ALA A 69 12.06 -5.50 -16.76
CA ALA A 69 11.14 -5.66 -17.89
C ALA A 69 10.80 -4.32 -18.55
N LEU A 70 10.56 -3.27 -17.76
CA LEU A 70 10.33 -1.92 -18.27
C LEU A 70 11.54 -1.37 -19.00
N VAL A 71 12.73 -1.42 -18.38
CA VAL A 71 13.97 -0.91 -18.98
C VAL A 71 14.30 -1.63 -20.29
N ARG A 72 14.21 -2.97 -20.33
CA ARG A 72 14.45 -3.74 -21.55
C ARG A 72 13.48 -3.38 -22.67
N ARG A 73 12.20 -3.18 -22.33
CA ARG A 73 11.18 -2.76 -23.30
C ARG A 73 11.52 -1.39 -23.90
N GLU A 74 11.78 -0.40 -23.05
CA GLU A 74 12.03 0.98 -23.50
C GLU A 74 13.37 1.14 -24.24
N LEU A 75 14.37 0.31 -23.90
CA LEU A 75 15.67 0.32 -24.58
C LEU A 75 15.72 -0.58 -25.81
N SER A 76 14.68 -1.33 -26.16
CA SER A 76 14.69 -2.33 -27.25
C SER A 76 15.07 -1.81 -28.64
N GLY A 77 15.00 -0.51 -28.90
CA GLY A 77 15.50 0.12 -30.14
C GLY A 77 16.91 0.68 -30.06
N TRP A 78 17.55 0.59 -28.90
CA TRP A 78 18.87 1.14 -28.57
C TRP A 78 19.91 0.05 -28.26
N ILE A 79 19.46 -1.20 -28.06
CA ILE A 79 20.30 -2.40 -27.85
C ILE A 79 20.04 -3.44 -28.93
#